data_AF-A0A6M5YAD0-F1
#
_entry.id   AF-A0A6M5YAD0-F1
#
_cell.length_a   1.000
_cell.length_b   1.000
_cell.length_c   1.000
_cell.angle_alpha   90.00
_cell.angle_beta   90.00
_cell.angle_gamma   90.00
#
_symmetry.space_group_name_H-M   'P 1'
#
loop_
_entity.id
_entity.type
_entity.pdbx_description
1 polymer ?
#
loop_
_entity_poly.entity_id
_entity_poly.type
_entity_poly.pdbx_seq_one_letter_code
_entity_poly.pdbx_strand_id
1 'polypeptide(L)'
;MCKNLVALLTIFIFFAVVIQACTKDDSTAIVPTTTSSIQPIVDNTPVSNPITNDTAALGQALFWDPILSGGKDVACATCHHPNNAYTDGLDLSLGANAIGYGQNRRFLLPNDVPVTKRNSPTLLNVVFNGMDASGKYMPRTAPMFWDSRIQSLENQVISPLTTFEEMRGHGYSEAVTIDTLVARLTKIAEYRHLFEAAFGSSQAITAATISTAIAAFERTLVAMNSPFDRYQKGDKTALTDQQIQGMRLFKDEGCPICHSGPMFSDYKLHVMSVPDNTQLTSSDAGAMGGYAFRTPTLRNVGLTAPYMHNGVFKTLKQVMKFYDDIGEPISQNPHVPVQQLDANIQRIALGTAEQDQLISFLHALTDSNFDKYIPTRVPSGLNPGGSIR
;
A
#
# COMPACT_ATOMS: atom_id res chain seq x y z
N MET A 1 86.35 -20.80 0.21
CA MET A 1 86.23 -22.11 -0.47
C MET A 1 84.78 -22.54 -0.31
N CYS A 2 83.89 -22.72 -1.28
CA CYS A 2 83.84 -22.74 -2.76
C CYS A 2 82.50 -22.06 -3.14
N LYS A 3 82.45 -21.02 -3.98
CA LYS A 3 82.26 -21.04 -5.45
C LYS A 3 81.02 -21.79 -5.96
N ASN A 4 80.03 -20.98 -6.36
CA ASN A 4 79.28 -20.95 -7.63
C ASN A 4 78.93 -22.26 -8.36
N LEU A 5 77.62 -22.44 -8.58
CA LEU A 5 77.02 -23.05 -9.78
C LEU A 5 75.60 -22.43 -9.93
N VAL A 6 75.43 -21.29 -10.61
CA VAL A 6 75.03 -21.19 -12.04
C VAL A 6 73.93 -22.21 -12.34
N ALA A 7 72.66 -21.81 -12.28
CA ALA A 7 71.89 -21.24 -13.39
C ALA A 7 71.75 -22.19 -14.59
N LEU A 8 70.51 -22.26 -15.11
CA LEU A 8 70.01 -23.05 -16.23
C LEU A 8 69.52 -24.47 -15.91
N LEU A 9 68.24 -24.57 -15.54
CA LEU A 9 67.33 -25.44 -16.28
C LEU A 9 65.95 -24.78 -16.36
N THR A 10 65.70 -24.14 -17.51
CA THR A 10 64.46 -24.22 -18.32
C THR A 10 63.14 -24.34 -17.55
N ILE A 11 62.34 -23.26 -17.54
CA ILE A 11 61.16 -23.12 -18.41
C ILE A 11 60.25 -24.34 -18.28
N PHE A 12 59.37 -24.34 -17.28
CA PHE A 12 58.00 -24.83 -17.33
C PHE A 12 57.31 -24.42 -16.02
N ILE A 13 56.00 -24.19 -16.06
CA ILE A 13 55.13 -23.71 -14.96
C ILE A 13 55.03 -22.17 -14.87
N PHE A 14 54.67 -21.59 -16.02
CA PHE A 14 53.87 -20.38 -16.08
C PHE A 14 52.39 -20.81 -16.02
N PHE A 15 51.88 -21.21 -14.85
CA PHE A 15 50.44 -21.33 -14.54
C PHE A 15 50.27 -21.65 -13.05
N ALA A 16 50.24 -20.61 -12.21
CA ALA A 16 49.67 -20.68 -10.86
C ALA A 16 48.89 -19.39 -10.63
N VAL A 17 47.90 -19.19 -11.51
CA VAL A 17 46.83 -18.21 -11.36
C VAL A 17 45.69 -18.93 -10.65
N VAL A 18 45.27 -18.35 -9.52
CA VAL A 18 43.96 -18.55 -8.86
C VAL A 18 43.75 -19.92 -8.20
N ILE A 19 43.72 -19.93 -6.87
CA ILE A 19 42.52 -20.23 -6.05
C ILE A 19 42.85 -19.66 -4.66
N GLN A 20 42.60 -18.37 -4.49
CA GLN A 20 42.30 -17.85 -3.16
C GLN A 20 40.79 -18.03 -3.03
N ALA A 21 40.42 -19.14 -2.40
CA ALA A 21 39.04 -19.45 -2.05
C ALA A 21 38.59 -18.41 -1.02
N CYS A 22 38.05 -17.30 -1.50
CA CYS A 22 37.10 -16.51 -0.75
C CYS A 22 35.89 -17.42 -0.49
N THR A 23 35.75 -17.93 0.73
CA THR A 23 34.46 -18.38 1.23
C THR A 23 33.57 -17.14 1.30
N LYS A 24 32.81 -16.94 0.22
CA LYS A 24 31.70 -16.03 0.17
C LYS A 24 30.63 -16.65 1.07
N ASP A 25 30.54 -16.17 2.31
CA ASP A 25 29.31 -16.33 3.09
C ASP A 25 28.24 -15.49 2.37
N ASP A 26 27.54 -16.11 1.41
CA ASP A 26 26.29 -15.60 0.84
C ASP A 26 25.15 -15.83 1.85
N SER A 27 25.32 -15.41 3.11
CA SER A 27 24.20 -15.26 4.04
C SER A 27 23.53 -13.91 3.76
N THR A 28 22.79 -13.84 2.66
CA THR A 28 21.80 -12.77 2.41
C THR A 28 20.56 -13.02 3.27
N ALA A 29 20.76 -13.05 4.59
CA ALA A 29 19.65 -13.03 5.52
C ALA A 29 18.89 -11.72 5.32
N ILE A 30 17.59 -11.82 5.10
CA ILE A 30 16.67 -10.69 5.17
C ILE A 30 16.69 -10.25 6.64
N VAL A 31 17.54 -9.29 6.98
CA VAL A 31 17.51 -8.63 8.28
C VAL A 31 16.62 -7.40 8.09
N PRO A 32 15.38 -7.39 8.60
CA PRO A 32 14.59 -6.16 8.60
C PRO A 32 15.36 -5.10 9.38
N THR A 33 15.61 -3.98 8.73
CA THR A 33 16.18 -2.79 9.39
C THR A 33 15.14 -2.32 10.40
N THR A 34 15.39 -2.60 11.68
CA THR A 34 14.60 -2.06 12.79
C THR A 34 14.74 -0.55 12.78
N THR A 35 13.75 0.15 12.24
CA THR A 35 13.59 1.59 12.50
C THR A 35 13.09 1.74 13.93
N SER A 36 14.01 2.21 14.78
CA SER A 36 13.75 2.55 16.17
C SER A 36 12.63 3.59 16.29
N SER A 37 11.59 3.22 17.03
CA SER A 37 10.80 4.05 17.95
C SER A 37 10.28 5.42 17.46
N ILE A 38 9.03 5.43 16.96
CA ILE A 38 8.06 6.48 17.30
C ILE A 38 6.73 5.78 17.63
N GLN A 39 6.35 5.75 18.91
CA GLN A 39 5.04 5.27 19.35
C GLN A 39 3.91 6.20 18.87
N PRO A 40 2.70 5.64 18.71
CA PRO A 40 1.50 6.12 19.37
C PRO A 40 1.11 5.24 20.58
N ILE A 41 0.38 5.86 21.49
CA ILE A 41 0.20 5.60 22.92
C ILE A 41 -0.58 4.31 23.28
N VAL A 42 -0.97 3.46 22.33
CA VAL A 42 -1.52 2.12 22.61
C VAL A 42 -1.17 1.16 21.47
N ASP A 43 -0.41 0.11 21.76
CA ASP A 43 -0.26 -1.05 20.87
C ASP A 43 -1.59 -1.82 20.83
N ASN A 44 -2.44 -1.49 19.87
CA ASN A 44 -3.71 -2.16 19.60
C ASN A 44 -3.54 -3.27 18.55
N THR A 45 -2.33 -3.84 18.39
CA THR A 45 -2.21 -5.07 17.60
C THR A 45 -3.19 -6.12 18.16
N PRO A 46 -3.91 -6.85 17.28
CA PRO A 46 -4.80 -7.89 17.78
C PRO A 46 -3.96 -8.85 18.62
N VAL A 47 -4.39 -9.17 19.85
CA VAL A 47 -3.72 -10.18 20.70
C VAL A 47 -3.56 -11.52 19.96
N SER A 48 -4.44 -11.80 19.00
CA SER A 48 -4.39 -13.00 18.15
C SER A 48 -3.40 -12.92 16.97
N ASN A 49 -2.85 -11.73 16.67
CA ASN A 49 -1.85 -11.49 15.63
C ASN A 49 -0.90 -10.35 16.06
N PRO A 50 -0.03 -10.61 17.06
CA PRO A 50 1.00 -9.64 17.44
C PRO A 50 2.00 -9.46 16.29
N ILE A 51 2.49 -8.23 16.11
CA ILE A 51 3.57 -7.97 15.17
C ILE A 51 4.88 -8.44 15.83
N THR A 52 5.41 -9.56 15.38
CA THR A 52 6.77 -10.01 15.73
C THR A 52 7.69 -9.75 14.55
N ASN A 53 9.00 -9.72 14.80
CA ASN A 53 9.97 -9.58 13.72
C ASN A 53 9.81 -10.70 12.68
N ASP A 54 9.54 -11.93 13.12
CA ASP A 54 9.40 -13.09 12.24
C ASP A 54 8.10 -13.06 11.43
N THR A 55 6.97 -12.67 12.03
CA THR A 55 5.70 -12.55 11.29
C THR A 55 5.75 -11.40 10.28
N ALA A 56 6.35 -10.27 10.65
CA ALA A 56 6.54 -9.13 9.75
C ALA A 56 7.55 -9.45 8.62
N ALA A 57 8.64 -10.16 8.89
CA ALA A 57 9.61 -10.58 7.88
C ALA A 57 9.01 -11.56 6.86
N LEU A 58 8.25 -12.55 7.34
CA LEU A 58 7.48 -13.45 6.46
C LEU A 58 6.45 -12.66 5.63
N GLY A 59 5.74 -11.72 6.26
CA GLY A 59 4.79 -10.84 5.58
C GLY A 59 5.44 -10.01 4.48
N GLN A 60 6.59 -9.41 4.75
CA GLN A 60 7.36 -8.63 3.77
C GLN A 60 7.82 -9.51 2.61
N ALA A 61 8.30 -10.73 2.88
CA ALA A 61 8.68 -11.67 1.83
C ALA A 61 7.49 -12.01 0.91
N LEU A 62 6.33 -12.34 1.48
CA LEU A 62 5.10 -12.62 0.73
C LEU A 62 4.58 -11.40 -0.05
N PHE A 63 4.64 -10.20 0.54
CA PHE A 63 4.20 -8.94 -0.07
C PHE A 63 4.93 -8.62 -1.38
N TRP A 64 6.21 -8.98 -1.44
CA TRP A 64 7.06 -8.76 -2.61
C TRP A 64 7.08 -9.93 -3.60
N ASP A 65 6.61 -11.11 -3.22
CA ASP A 65 6.79 -12.32 -4.02
C ASP A 65 5.58 -12.58 -4.94
N PRO A 66 5.76 -12.53 -6.26
CA PRO A 66 4.67 -12.78 -7.20
C PRO A 66 4.23 -14.26 -7.24
N ILE A 67 4.84 -15.16 -6.46
CA ILE A 67 4.40 -16.55 -6.32
C ILE A 67 2.91 -16.68 -5.95
N LEU A 68 2.36 -15.63 -5.32
CA LEU A 68 0.97 -15.48 -4.91
C LEU A 68 -0.01 -15.11 -6.05
N SER A 69 0.47 -14.78 -7.25
CA SER A 69 -0.40 -14.51 -8.41
C SER A 69 -0.53 -15.73 -9.32
N GLY A 70 -1.60 -15.78 -10.10
CA GLY A 70 -1.84 -16.88 -11.03
C GLY A 70 -0.72 -17.03 -12.04
N GLY A 71 -0.35 -15.91 -12.68
CA GLY A 71 0.69 -15.81 -13.69
C GLY A 71 2.13 -15.65 -13.16
N LYS A 72 2.32 -15.55 -11.84
CA LYS A 72 3.62 -15.27 -11.20
C LYS A 72 4.26 -13.95 -11.66
N ASP A 73 3.41 -12.97 -11.92
CA ASP A 73 3.67 -11.69 -12.58
C ASP A 73 3.23 -10.46 -11.77
N VAL A 74 2.48 -10.66 -10.67
CA VAL A 74 1.94 -9.60 -9.81
C VAL A 74 2.22 -9.94 -8.35
N ALA A 75 2.64 -8.96 -7.56
CA ALA A 75 2.74 -9.06 -6.10
C ALA A 75 1.94 -7.92 -5.47
N CYS A 76 1.78 -7.90 -4.14
CA CYS A 76 1.17 -6.75 -3.45
C CYS A 76 1.93 -5.45 -3.76
N ALA A 77 3.28 -5.53 -3.79
CA ALA A 77 4.16 -4.44 -4.17
C ALA A 77 4.01 -3.94 -5.61
N THR A 78 3.31 -4.67 -6.49
CA THR A 78 3.00 -4.20 -7.86
C THR A 78 2.06 -2.98 -7.82
N CYS A 79 1.02 -3.05 -6.98
CA CYS A 79 0.02 -1.99 -6.84
C CYS A 79 0.28 -1.08 -5.63
N HIS A 80 1.05 -1.56 -4.66
CA HIS A 80 1.36 -0.85 -3.41
C HIS A 80 2.88 -0.71 -3.25
N HIS A 81 3.51 0.05 -4.15
CA HIS A 81 4.96 0.17 -4.20
C HIS A 81 5.48 1.32 -3.31
N PRO A 82 6.55 1.13 -2.51
CA PRO A 82 7.04 2.15 -1.58
C PRO A 82 7.48 3.47 -2.25
N ASN A 83 7.99 3.42 -3.48
CA ASN A 83 8.39 4.63 -4.20
C ASN A 83 7.19 5.54 -4.55
N ASN A 84 5.97 5.02 -4.49
CA ASN A 84 4.72 5.78 -4.67
C ASN A 84 3.91 5.83 -3.37
N ALA A 85 4.58 5.83 -2.21
CA ALA A 85 3.94 5.83 -0.90
C ALA A 85 2.92 4.67 -0.73
N TYR A 86 3.30 3.46 -1.14
CA TYR A 86 2.44 2.26 -1.12
C TYR A 86 1.15 2.39 -1.94
N THR A 87 1.23 3.11 -3.07
CA THR A 87 0.26 3.10 -4.17
C THR A 87 0.98 2.70 -5.48
N ASP A 88 0.33 2.80 -6.64
CA ASP A 88 0.95 2.62 -7.96
C ASP A 88 1.01 3.91 -8.79
N GLY A 89 0.38 4.99 -8.30
CA GLY A 89 0.28 6.26 -9.00
C GLY A 89 -0.61 6.23 -10.24
N LEU A 90 -1.41 5.18 -10.45
CA LEU A 90 -2.37 5.05 -11.55
C LEU A 90 -3.77 5.44 -11.08
N ASP A 91 -4.66 5.79 -12.01
CA ASP A 91 -6.06 5.95 -11.64
C ASP A 91 -6.73 4.63 -11.37
N LEU A 92 -6.56 3.67 -12.28
CA LEU A 92 -6.99 2.30 -12.13
C LEU A 92 -5.77 1.39 -12.35
N SER A 93 -5.60 0.43 -11.46
CA SER A 93 -4.45 -0.48 -11.47
C SER A 93 -4.59 -1.51 -12.58
N LEU A 94 -3.44 -2.00 -13.07
CA LEU A 94 -3.37 -3.13 -13.99
C LEU A 94 -2.74 -4.33 -13.28
N GLY A 95 -3.51 -5.39 -13.09
CA GLY A 95 -3.05 -6.61 -12.43
C GLY A 95 -2.39 -7.61 -13.38
N ALA A 96 -2.93 -8.83 -13.41
CA ALA A 96 -2.40 -9.96 -14.17
C ALA A 96 -2.23 -9.61 -15.66
N ASN A 97 -1.22 -10.21 -16.29
CA ASN A 97 -0.83 -9.96 -17.69
C ASN A 97 -0.30 -8.54 -17.97
N ALA A 98 -0.04 -7.71 -16.96
CA ALA A 98 0.59 -6.39 -17.15
C ALA A 98 2.08 -6.35 -16.81
N ILE A 99 2.82 -5.55 -17.57
CA ILE A 99 4.26 -5.30 -17.44
C ILE A 99 4.53 -3.81 -17.28
N GLY A 100 5.66 -3.47 -16.65
CA GLY A 100 6.10 -2.10 -16.41
C GLY A 100 5.67 -1.55 -15.05
N TYR A 101 6.20 -0.38 -14.72
CA TYR A 101 6.05 0.27 -13.43
C TYR A 101 5.38 1.63 -13.53
N GLY A 102 4.48 1.92 -12.57
CA GLY A 102 3.74 3.18 -12.50
C GLY A 102 3.04 3.49 -13.83
N GLN A 103 3.19 4.73 -14.30
CA GLN A 103 2.58 5.22 -15.55
C GLN A 103 3.01 4.47 -16.82
N ASN A 104 4.10 3.70 -16.78
CA ASN A 104 4.54 2.89 -17.93
C ASN A 104 3.92 1.48 -17.96
N ARG A 105 3.12 1.14 -16.94
CA ARG A 105 2.48 -0.16 -16.79
C ARG A 105 1.38 -0.35 -17.83
N ARG A 106 1.39 -1.49 -18.53
CA ARG A 106 0.45 -1.81 -19.62
C ARG A 106 0.26 -3.31 -19.74
N PHE A 107 -0.84 -3.75 -20.32
CA PHE A 107 -1.01 -5.16 -20.68
C PHE A 107 0.06 -5.61 -21.68
N LEU A 108 0.66 -6.77 -21.42
CA LEU A 108 1.71 -7.37 -22.24
C LEU A 108 1.14 -7.91 -23.55
N LEU A 109 0.01 -8.62 -23.46
CA LEU A 109 -0.69 -9.23 -24.58
C LEU A 109 -2.17 -8.81 -24.57
N PRO A 110 -2.85 -8.81 -25.73
CA PRO A 110 -4.31 -8.72 -25.78
C PRO A 110 -4.95 -9.79 -24.89
N ASN A 111 -5.91 -9.41 -24.07
CA ASN A 111 -6.53 -10.26 -23.07
C ASN A 111 -7.90 -9.69 -22.64
N ASP A 112 -8.63 -10.43 -21.80
CA ASP A 112 -9.93 -10.10 -21.23
C ASP A 112 -9.86 -9.70 -19.73
N VAL A 113 -8.67 -9.60 -19.16
CA VAL A 113 -8.45 -9.08 -17.80
C VAL A 113 -8.71 -7.57 -17.83
N PRO A 114 -9.72 -7.05 -17.13
CA PRO A 114 -9.98 -5.62 -17.11
C PRO A 114 -8.97 -4.90 -16.21
N VAL A 115 -8.95 -3.57 -16.27
CA VAL A 115 -8.34 -2.75 -15.21
C VAL A 115 -9.14 -2.89 -13.92
N THR A 116 -8.55 -2.57 -12.77
CA THR A 116 -9.29 -2.57 -11.50
C THR A 116 -10.43 -1.54 -11.53
N LYS A 117 -11.49 -1.78 -10.77
CA LYS A 117 -12.63 -0.84 -10.68
C LYS A 117 -12.30 0.45 -9.95
N ARG A 118 -11.22 0.44 -9.16
CA ARG A 118 -10.88 1.50 -8.20
C ARG A 118 -9.38 1.77 -8.17
N ASN A 119 -9.04 2.99 -7.79
CA ASN A 119 -7.70 3.41 -7.43
C ASN A 119 -7.20 2.59 -6.22
N SER A 120 -5.92 2.19 -6.26
CA SER A 120 -5.25 1.51 -5.16
C SER A 120 -4.89 2.52 -4.05
N PRO A 121 -5.57 2.49 -2.89
CA PRO A 121 -5.27 3.42 -1.80
C PRO A 121 -3.89 3.11 -1.20
N THR A 122 -3.28 4.09 -0.53
CA THR A 122 -2.03 3.84 0.21
C THR A 122 -2.24 2.81 1.33
N LEU A 123 -1.25 1.95 1.55
CA LEU A 123 -1.18 1.08 2.73
C LEU A 123 -0.52 1.76 3.93
N LEU A 124 0.02 2.98 3.77
CA LEU A 124 0.54 3.74 4.89
C LEU A 124 -0.57 4.00 5.90
N ASN A 125 -0.29 3.67 7.16
CA ASN A 125 -1.20 3.82 8.30
C ASN A 125 -2.46 2.95 8.25
N VAL A 126 -2.51 1.91 7.40
CA VAL A 126 -3.70 1.05 7.25
C VAL A 126 -4.07 0.30 8.54
N VAL A 127 -3.10 0.10 9.43
CA VAL A 127 -3.31 -0.44 10.80
C VAL A 127 -4.34 0.36 11.59
N PHE A 128 -4.50 1.66 11.33
CA PHE A 128 -5.41 2.55 12.04
C PHE A 128 -6.77 2.70 11.36
N ASN A 129 -7.09 1.88 10.35
CA ASN A 129 -8.42 1.90 9.75
C ASN A 129 -9.52 1.67 10.82
N GLY A 130 -10.54 2.52 10.82
CA GLY A 130 -11.61 2.49 11.82
C GLY A 130 -11.26 3.13 13.16
N MET A 131 -10.15 3.90 13.23
CA MET A 131 -9.82 4.70 14.40
C MET A 131 -10.80 5.84 14.61
N ASP A 132 -11.38 5.89 15.81
CA ASP A 132 -12.27 6.95 16.23
C ASP A 132 -11.51 8.21 16.66
N ALA A 133 -12.25 9.28 16.94
CA ALA A 133 -11.69 10.56 17.35
C ALA A 133 -10.88 10.50 18.65
N SER A 134 -11.08 9.48 19.50
CA SER A 134 -10.31 9.26 20.73
C SER A 134 -9.00 8.50 20.51
N GLY A 135 -8.76 8.03 19.28
CA GLY A 135 -7.60 7.21 18.93
C GLY A 135 -7.82 5.72 19.17
N LYS A 136 -9.05 5.29 19.50
CA LYS A 136 -9.37 3.87 19.70
C LYS A 136 -9.79 3.25 18.38
N TYR A 137 -9.35 2.03 18.13
CA TYR A 137 -9.76 1.23 16.97
C TYR A 137 -9.80 -0.25 17.32
N MET A 138 -10.48 -1.04 16.50
CA MET A 138 -10.60 -2.49 16.67
C MET A 138 -10.17 -3.18 15.36
N PRO A 139 -8.98 -3.80 15.31
CA PRO A 139 -8.46 -4.39 14.08
C PRO A 139 -9.40 -5.40 13.40
N ARG A 140 -10.16 -6.19 14.18
CA ARG A 140 -11.07 -7.21 13.65
C ARG A 140 -12.26 -6.64 12.89
N THR A 141 -12.68 -5.42 13.23
CA THR A 141 -13.83 -4.74 12.64
C THR A 141 -13.40 -3.51 11.82
N ALA A 142 -12.09 -3.32 11.64
CA ALA A 142 -11.54 -2.23 10.86
C ALA A 142 -12.05 -2.34 9.41
N PRO A 143 -12.66 -1.28 8.84
CA PRO A 143 -13.21 -1.32 7.49
C PRO A 143 -12.10 -1.32 6.45
N MET A 144 -12.24 -2.20 5.45
CA MET A 144 -11.29 -2.38 4.37
C MET A 144 -11.94 -2.15 3.00
N PHE A 145 -11.11 -1.79 2.02
CA PHE A 145 -11.54 -1.27 0.72
C PHE A 145 -12.30 0.07 0.80
N TRP A 146 -12.56 0.64 -0.37
CA TRP A 146 -13.32 1.88 -0.53
C TRP A 146 -14.81 1.73 -0.20
N ASP A 147 -15.42 0.55 -0.33
CA ASP A 147 -16.83 0.30 -0.01
C ASP A 147 -17.04 -0.35 1.36
N SER A 148 -15.98 -0.48 2.16
CA SER A 148 -16.01 -1.14 3.48
C SER A 148 -16.56 -2.57 3.45
N ARG A 149 -16.53 -3.26 2.30
CA ARG A 149 -17.18 -4.58 2.13
C ARG A 149 -16.50 -5.70 2.95
N ILE A 150 -15.24 -5.50 3.33
CA ILE A 150 -14.48 -6.43 4.16
C ILE A 150 -14.10 -5.75 5.48
N GLN A 151 -14.10 -6.52 6.55
CA GLN A 151 -13.54 -6.13 7.84
C GLN A 151 -12.25 -6.89 8.12
N SER A 152 -11.30 -6.21 8.77
CA SER A 152 -9.93 -6.67 9.09
C SER A 152 -8.97 -6.79 7.92
N LEU A 153 -7.69 -6.51 8.19
CA LEU A 153 -6.60 -6.64 7.22
C LEU A 153 -6.43 -8.10 6.78
N GLU A 154 -6.52 -9.04 7.73
CA GLU A 154 -6.37 -10.47 7.46
C GLU A 154 -7.37 -10.96 6.41
N ASN A 155 -8.62 -10.49 6.46
CA ASN A 155 -9.60 -10.86 5.43
C ASN A 155 -9.38 -10.10 4.12
N GLN A 156 -8.92 -8.84 4.18
CA GLN A 156 -8.66 -8.02 3.01
C GLN A 156 -7.58 -8.64 2.13
N VAL A 157 -6.49 -9.12 2.73
CA VAL A 157 -5.32 -9.71 2.03
C VAL A 157 -5.71 -10.87 1.11
N ILE A 158 -6.73 -11.64 1.46
CA ILE A 158 -7.15 -12.80 0.68
C ILE A 158 -7.84 -12.38 -0.63
N SER A 159 -8.58 -11.26 -0.62
CA SER A 159 -9.39 -10.87 -1.77
C SER A 159 -8.57 -10.61 -3.04
N PRO A 160 -7.45 -9.85 -3.04
CA PRO A 160 -6.65 -9.66 -4.24
C PRO A 160 -6.07 -10.92 -4.85
N LEU A 161 -5.81 -11.95 -4.02
CA LEU A 161 -5.31 -13.25 -4.48
C LEU A 161 -6.31 -13.96 -5.40
N THR A 162 -7.61 -13.78 -5.13
CA THR A 162 -8.71 -14.45 -5.83
C THR A 162 -9.37 -13.58 -6.91
N THR A 163 -9.21 -12.26 -6.85
CA THR A 163 -9.75 -11.32 -7.84
C THR A 163 -9.11 -11.52 -9.23
N PHE A 164 -9.94 -11.59 -10.26
CA PHE A 164 -9.52 -11.85 -11.63
C PHE A 164 -8.58 -10.78 -12.18
N GLU A 165 -8.97 -9.51 -12.03
CA GLU A 165 -8.29 -8.32 -12.52
C GLU A 165 -7.07 -7.88 -11.70
N GLU A 166 -6.88 -8.46 -10.50
CA GLU A 166 -5.75 -8.17 -9.62
C GLU A 166 -4.68 -9.25 -9.77
N MET A 167 -4.64 -10.26 -8.90
CA MET A 167 -3.53 -11.24 -8.90
C MET A 167 -3.89 -12.57 -9.57
N ARG A 168 -5.17 -12.95 -9.69
CA ARG A 168 -5.53 -14.30 -10.17
C ARG A 168 -5.29 -14.47 -11.67
N GLY A 169 -5.82 -13.56 -12.50
CA GLY A 169 -5.86 -13.73 -13.95
C GLY A 169 -6.38 -15.11 -14.36
N HIS A 170 -5.72 -15.73 -15.35
CA HIS A 170 -6.07 -17.05 -15.89
C HIS A 170 -5.28 -18.22 -15.30
N GLY A 171 -4.44 -17.99 -14.30
CA GLY A 171 -3.56 -19.05 -13.78
C GLY A 171 -4.31 -20.23 -13.17
N TYR A 172 -5.50 -19.97 -12.63
CA TYR A 172 -6.41 -20.96 -12.04
C TYR A 172 -7.81 -20.36 -11.87
N SER A 173 -8.80 -21.25 -11.62
CA SER A 173 -10.15 -20.82 -11.23
C SER A 173 -10.15 -20.25 -9.81
N GLU A 174 -11.12 -19.38 -9.52
CA GLU A 174 -11.25 -18.77 -8.20
C GLU A 174 -11.33 -19.82 -7.08
N ALA A 175 -12.13 -20.87 -7.28
CA ALA A 175 -12.39 -21.93 -6.32
C ALA A 175 -11.16 -22.70 -5.83
N VAL A 176 -10.08 -22.76 -6.62
CA VAL A 176 -8.85 -23.52 -6.28
C VAL A 176 -7.65 -22.61 -6.00
N THR A 177 -7.86 -21.29 -5.96
CA THR A 177 -6.81 -20.29 -5.80
C THR A 177 -5.98 -20.55 -4.56
N ILE A 178 -6.64 -20.59 -3.40
CA ILE A 178 -5.97 -20.66 -2.11
C ILE A 178 -5.20 -21.96 -1.93
N ASP A 179 -5.80 -23.10 -2.29
CA ASP A 179 -5.14 -24.41 -2.25
C ASP A 179 -3.91 -24.44 -3.17
N THR A 180 -4.01 -23.82 -4.35
CA THR A 180 -2.88 -23.69 -5.27
C THR A 180 -1.73 -22.88 -4.67
N LEU A 181 -2.03 -21.75 -4.02
CA LEU A 181 -1.02 -20.90 -3.40
C LEU A 181 -0.35 -21.58 -2.20
N VAL A 182 -1.13 -22.23 -1.34
CA VAL A 182 -0.61 -23.02 -0.22
C VAL A 182 0.32 -24.14 -0.72
N ALA A 183 -0.10 -24.87 -1.76
CA ALA A 183 0.71 -25.94 -2.34
C ALA A 183 2.01 -25.42 -2.98
N ARG A 184 2.00 -24.21 -3.55
CA ARG A 184 3.22 -23.56 -4.09
C ARG A 184 4.19 -23.21 -2.97
N LEU A 185 3.73 -22.51 -1.94
CA LEU A 185 4.58 -22.08 -0.81
C LEU A 185 5.17 -23.28 -0.06
N THR A 186 4.39 -24.34 0.14
CA THR A 186 4.83 -25.58 0.81
C THR A 186 6.00 -26.29 0.11
N LYS A 187 6.15 -26.09 -1.21
CA LYS A 187 7.23 -26.66 -2.00
C LYS A 187 8.54 -25.86 -1.90
N ILE A 188 8.51 -24.64 -1.36
CA ILE A 188 9.68 -23.77 -1.24
C ILE A 188 10.27 -23.91 0.16
N ALA A 189 11.50 -24.44 0.25
CA ALA A 189 12.15 -24.71 1.53
C ALA A 189 12.30 -23.45 2.40
N GLU A 190 12.67 -22.32 1.79
CA GLU A 190 12.81 -21.05 2.48
C GLU A 190 11.48 -20.54 3.07
N TYR A 191 10.36 -20.69 2.36
CA TYR A 191 9.05 -20.38 2.95
C TYR A 191 8.73 -21.28 4.13
N ARG A 192 8.97 -22.60 4.05
CA ARG A 192 8.75 -23.49 5.21
C ARG A 192 9.51 -23.01 6.45
N HIS A 193 10.76 -22.57 6.30
CA HIS A 193 11.54 -22.01 7.40
C HIS A 193 10.98 -20.68 7.91
N LEU A 194 10.55 -19.78 7.03
CA LEU A 194 9.95 -18.50 7.43
C LEU A 194 8.61 -18.70 8.18
N PHE A 195 7.77 -19.64 7.73
CA PHE A 195 6.52 -19.99 8.42
C PHE A 195 6.79 -20.67 9.78
N GLU A 196 7.79 -21.54 9.86
CA GLU A 196 8.21 -22.15 11.12
C GLU A 196 8.73 -21.11 12.11
N ALA A 197 9.54 -20.14 11.67
CA ALA A 197 10.00 -19.04 12.51
C ALA A 197 8.84 -18.16 13.00
N ALA A 198 7.90 -17.83 12.11
CA ALA A 198 6.79 -16.95 12.42
C ALA A 198 5.71 -17.57 13.33
N PHE A 199 5.42 -18.87 13.17
CA PHE A 199 4.26 -19.53 13.81
C PHE A 199 4.60 -20.79 14.61
N GLY A 200 5.85 -21.24 14.59
CA GLY A 200 6.31 -22.48 15.20
C GLY A 200 6.13 -23.72 14.32
N SER A 201 6.93 -24.76 14.59
CA SER A 201 7.06 -25.98 13.78
C SER A 201 5.78 -26.81 13.63
N SER A 202 4.78 -26.60 14.49
CA SER A 202 3.50 -27.33 14.46
C SER A 202 2.44 -26.67 13.56
N GLN A 203 2.68 -25.45 13.06
CA GLN A 203 1.71 -24.71 12.27
C GLN A 203 1.94 -24.95 10.77
N ALA A 204 0.88 -25.38 10.08
CA ALA A 204 0.92 -25.59 8.64
C ALA A 204 0.87 -24.25 7.88
N ILE A 205 1.44 -24.21 6.68
CA ILE A 205 1.20 -23.13 5.74
C ILE A 205 -0.28 -23.21 5.32
N THR A 206 -1.05 -22.21 5.71
CA THR A 206 -2.49 -22.09 5.44
C THR A 206 -2.84 -20.68 4.97
N ALA A 207 -4.05 -20.52 4.42
CA ALA A 207 -4.60 -19.20 4.10
C ALA A 207 -4.54 -18.25 5.30
N ALA A 208 -4.87 -18.74 6.50
CA ALA A 208 -4.88 -17.95 7.73
C ALA A 208 -3.47 -17.48 8.10
N THR A 209 -2.45 -18.33 8.04
CA THR A 209 -1.07 -17.93 8.36
C THR A 209 -0.49 -17.00 7.29
N ILE A 210 -0.87 -17.17 6.01
CA ILE A 210 -0.48 -16.27 4.92
C ILE A 210 -1.05 -14.87 5.17
N SER A 211 -2.36 -14.77 5.41
CA SER A 211 -3.00 -13.47 5.65
C SER A 211 -2.52 -12.81 6.93
N THR A 212 -2.31 -13.59 7.99
CA THR A 212 -1.77 -13.12 9.27
C THR A 212 -0.40 -12.48 9.10
N ALA A 213 0.50 -13.11 8.34
CA ALA A 213 1.85 -12.59 8.10
C ALA A 213 1.84 -11.32 7.26
N ILE A 214 1.11 -11.30 6.12
CA ILE A 214 1.03 -10.09 5.27
C ILE A 214 0.42 -8.93 6.06
N ALA A 215 -0.68 -9.16 6.79
CA ALA A 215 -1.27 -8.14 7.65
C ALA A 215 -0.31 -7.67 8.75
N ALA A 216 0.55 -8.54 9.29
CA ALA A 216 1.58 -8.13 10.25
C ALA A 216 2.59 -7.15 9.61
N PHE A 217 3.05 -7.42 8.37
CA PHE A 217 3.91 -6.48 7.63
C PHE A 217 3.21 -5.16 7.34
N GLU A 218 1.97 -5.18 6.83
CA GLU A 218 1.22 -3.95 6.53
C GLU A 218 1.04 -3.06 7.77
N ARG A 219 0.92 -3.67 8.96
CA ARG A 219 0.84 -2.89 10.21
C ARG A 219 2.13 -2.18 10.60
N THR A 220 3.27 -2.58 10.05
CA THR A 220 4.55 -1.88 10.26
C THR A 220 4.65 -0.59 9.45
N LEU A 221 3.78 -0.40 8.45
CA LEU A 221 3.81 0.73 7.52
C LEU A 221 3.20 2.00 8.15
N VAL A 222 3.81 2.49 9.23
CA VAL A 222 3.34 3.66 9.98
C VAL A 222 4.12 4.91 9.57
N ALA A 223 3.38 5.98 9.28
CA ALA A 223 3.86 7.30 8.86
C ALA A 223 3.00 8.38 9.55
N MET A 224 3.33 8.70 10.81
CA MET A 224 2.57 9.59 11.71
C MET A 224 3.43 10.67 12.39
N ASN A 225 4.48 11.13 11.72
CA ASN A 225 5.38 12.19 12.19
C ASN A 225 5.53 13.35 11.18
N SER A 226 4.42 13.69 10.52
CA SER A 226 4.33 14.78 9.55
C SER A 226 4.62 16.15 10.19
N PRO A 227 4.87 17.21 9.39
CA PRO A 227 4.91 18.59 9.88
C PRO A 227 3.74 18.96 10.81
N PHE A 228 2.51 18.54 10.48
CA PHE A 228 1.36 18.73 11.33
C PHE A 228 1.51 18.05 12.70
N ASP A 229 1.97 16.79 12.73
CA ASP A 229 2.14 16.04 13.99
C ASP A 229 3.18 16.72 14.90
N ARG A 230 4.28 17.22 14.34
CA ARG A 230 5.31 17.97 15.09
C ARG A 230 4.78 19.29 15.63
N TYR A 231 3.98 20.00 14.83
CA TYR A 231 3.34 21.24 15.26
C TYR A 231 2.35 21.06 16.42
N GLN A 232 1.57 19.97 16.38
CA GLN A 232 0.68 19.57 17.49
C GLN A 232 1.47 19.21 18.76
N LYS A 233 2.66 18.59 18.61
CA LYS A 233 3.59 18.28 19.72
C LYS A 233 4.34 19.49 20.27
N GLY A 234 4.16 20.68 19.70
CA GLY A 234 4.69 21.94 20.23
C GLY A 234 5.77 22.60 19.37
N ASP A 235 6.26 21.96 18.31
CA ASP A 235 7.18 22.59 17.37
C ASP A 235 6.43 23.58 16.47
N LYS A 236 6.31 24.83 16.93
CA LYS A 236 5.59 25.88 16.21
C LYS A 236 6.25 26.29 14.89
N THR A 237 7.47 25.83 14.63
CA THR A 237 8.18 26.08 13.37
C THR A 237 7.95 24.98 12.33
N ALA A 238 7.30 23.87 12.71
CA ALA A 238 7.05 22.76 11.80
C ALA A 238 6.05 23.10 10.67
N LEU A 239 5.16 24.07 10.86
CA LEU A 239 4.26 24.56 9.83
C LEU A 239 4.63 25.96 9.36
N THR A 240 4.47 26.22 8.06
CA THR A 240 4.53 27.57 7.51
C THR A 240 3.26 28.36 7.80
N ASP A 241 3.29 29.69 7.66
CA ASP A 241 2.10 30.54 7.81
C ASP A 241 0.98 30.14 6.84
N GLN A 242 1.32 29.73 5.62
CA GLN A 242 0.35 29.27 4.64
C GLN A 242 -0.32 27.97 5.08
N GLN A 243 0.44 27.03 5.67
CA GLN A 243 -0.10 25.79 6.21
C GLN A 243 -0.97 26.03 7.45
N ILE A 244 -0.63 27.01 8.29
CA ILE A 244 -1.46 27.42 9.42
C ILE A 244 -2.78 28.03 8.94
N GLN A 245 -2.75 28.88 7.90
CA GLN A 245 -3.96 29.42 7.28
C GLN A 245 -4.81 28.31 6.66
N GLY A 246 -4.20 27.39 5.92
CA GLY A 246 -4.87 26.22 5.36
C GLY A 246 -5.50 25.31 6.41
N MET A 247 -4.85 25.13 7.56
CA MET A 247 -5.38 24.37 8.69
C MET A 247 -6.63 25.05 9.29
N ARG A 248 -6.66 26.38 9.34
CA ARG A 248 -7.85 27.14 9.78
C ARG A 248 -8.98 26.99 8.78
N LEU A 249 -8.70 27.18 7.48
CA LEU A 249 -9.68 26.96 6.41
C LEU A 249 -10.24 25.54 6.43
N PHE A 250 -9.39 24.52 6.56
CA PHE A 250 -9.84 23.14 6.67
C PHE A 250 -10.88 22.97 7.79
N LYS A 251 -10.62 23.56 8.96
CA LYS A 251 -11.56 23.52 10.09
C LYS A 251 -12.84 24.30 9.81
N ASP A 252 -12.73 25.51 9.28
CA ASP A 252 -13.83 26.45 9.14
C ASP A 252 -14.78 26.07 7.98
N GLU A 253 -14.26 25.42 6.93
CA GLU A 253 -15.01 24.91 5.77
C GLU A 253 -15.63 23.52 6.00
N GLY A 254 -15.73 23.07 7.25
CA GLY A 254 -16.44 21.84 7.59
C GLY A 254 -15.76 20.54 7.14
N CYS A 255 -14.51 20.57 6.66
CA CYS A 255 -13.79 19.35 6.27
C CYS A 255 -13.72 18.32 7.41
N PRO A 256 -13.55 18.70 8.70
CA PRO A 256 -13.59 17.78 9.83
C PRO A 256 -14.92 17.05 10.05
N ILE A 257 -16.02 17.41 9.38
CA ILE A 257 -17.29 16.66 9.54
C ILE A 257 -17.07 15.19 9.17
N CYS A 258 -16.34 14.92 8.08
CA CYS A 258 -15.94 13.58 7.68
C CYS A 258 -14.44 13.32 7.95
N HIS A 259 -13.58 14.31 7.73
CA HIS A 259 -12.12 14.15 7.86
C HIS A 259 -11.61 14.56 9.25
N SER A 260 -11.97 13.79 10.28
CA SER A 260 -11.66 14.08 11.69
C SER A 260 -10.67 13.11 12.34
N GLY A 261 -10.30 13.43 13.59
CA GLY A 261 -9.50 12.56 14.44
C GLY A 261 -8.05 12.41 13.99
N PRO A 262 -7.29 11.50 14.62
CA PRO A 262 -5.87 11.33 14.34
C PRO A 262 -5.57 10.92 12.89
N MET A 263 -6.54 10.30 12.20
CA MET A 263 -6.40 9.81 10.83
C MET A 263 -7.05 10.72 9.78
N PHE A 264 -7.62 11.85 10.16
CA PHE A 264 -8.38 12.72 9.24
C PHE A 264 -9.43 11.94 8.44
N SER A 265 -10.14 11.05 9.12
CA SER A 265 -11.18 10.20 8.57
C SER A 265 -12.04 9.66 9.71
N ASP A 266 -13.35 9.75 9.55
CA ASP A 266 -14.33 9.09 10.40
C ASP A 266 -14.59 7.63 9.98
N TYR A 267 -13.97 7.19 8.88
CA TYR A 267 -14.09 5.86 8.28
C TYR A 267 -15.53 5.45 7.92
N LYS A 268 -16.46 6.40 7.78
CA LYS A 268 -17.84 6.14 7.37
C LYS A 268 -18.00 6.21 5.86
N LEU A 269 -19.12 5.66 5.38
CA LEU A 269 -19.52 5.67 3.99
C LEU A 269 -20.31 6.95 3.69
N HIS A 270 -19.90 7.70 2.66
CA HIS A 270 -20.57 8.91 2.19
C HIS A 270 -20.77 8.88 0.68
N VAL A 271 -21.86 9.49 0.21
CA VAL A 271 -22.18 9.62 -1.21
C VAL A 271 -21.80 11.01 -1.69
N MET A 272 -20.67 11.12 -2.36
CA MET A 272 -20.10 12.40 -2.80
C MET A 272 -20.45 12.79 -4.25
N SER A 273 -20.96 11.86 -5.05
CA SER A 273 -21.13 12.00 -6.52
C SER A 273 -19.85 12.27 -7.32
N VAL A 274 -18.73 11.64 -6.95
CA VAL A 274 -17.50 11.71 -7.76
C VAL A 274 -17.80 11.22 -9.20
N PRO A 275 -17.41 11.97 -10.25
CA PRO A 275 -17.61 11.56 -11.64
C PRO A 275 -17.01 10.18 -11.94
N ASP A 276 -17.64 9.44 -12.86
CA ASP A 276 -17.11 8.16 -13.32
C ASP A 276 -15.76 8.33 -14.03
N ASN A 277 -14.87 7.36 -13.86
CA ASN A 277 -13.65 7.28 -14.66
C ASN A 277 -13.99 6.73 -16.04
N THR A 278 -13.57 7.42 -17.10
CA THR A 278 -13.88 7.07 -18.50
C THR A 278 -13.29 5.75 -18.97
N GLN A 279 -12.37 5.15 -18.20
CA GLN A 279 -11.84 3.81 -18.47
C GLN A 279 -12.80 2.68 -18.06
N LEU A 280 -13.82 2.97 -17.25
CA LEU A 280 -14.84 2.02 -16.83
C LEU A 280 -16.03 2.04 -17.79
N THR A 281 -16.62 0.86 -18.02
CA THR A 281 -17.81 0.70 -18.88
C THR A 281 -19.12 0.91 -18.13
N SER A 282 -19.08 0.98 -16.81
CA SER A 282 -20.24 1.20 -15.93
C SER A 282 -19.85 1.98 -14.69
N SER A 283 -20.78 2.75 -14.14
CA SER A 283 -20.58 3.44 -12.86
C SER A 283 -20.36 2.44 -11.71
N ASP A 284 -19.50 2.80 -10.76
CA ASP A 284 -19.25 2.02 -9.56
C ASP A 284 -20.32 2.32 -8.52
N ALA A 285 -21.18 1.34 -8.25
CA ALA A 285 -22.30 1.50 -7.34
C ALA A 285 -21.89 1.54 -5.84
N GLY A 286 -20.60 1.51 -5.51
CA GLY A 286 -20.10 1.67 -4.15
C GLY A 286 -20.62 0.62 -3.17
N ALA A 287 -20.72 0.98 -1.89
CA ALA A 287 -21.26 0.10 -0.87
C ALA A 287 -22.75 -0.19 -1.09
N MET A 288 -23.11 -1.48 -1.15
CA MET A 288 -24.49 -1.98 -1.25
C MET A 288 -25.31 -1.37 -2.40
N GLY A 289 -24.66 -0.86 -3.45
CA GLY A 289 -25.33 -0.25 -4.60
C GLY A 289 -25.80 1.19 -4.38
N GLY A 290 -25.36 1.86 -3.30
CA GLY A 290 -25.78 3.21 -2.93
C GLY A 290 -24.80 4.32 -3.30
N TYR A 291 -23.75 4.04 -4.08
CA TYR A 291 -22.67 4.98 -4.45
C TYR A 291 -21.88 5.55 -3.27
N ALA A 292 -22.00 4.93 -2.11
CA ALA A 292 -21.30 5.38 -0.91
C ALA A 292 -19.89 4.77 -0.84
N PHE A 293 -18.92 5.62 -0.55
CA PHE A 293 -17.52 5.23 -0.36
C PHE A 293 -17.01 5.74 0.97
N ARG A 294 -16.08 4.99 1.54
CA ARG A 294 -15.47 5.24 2.82
C ARG A 294 -14.63 6.51 2.74
N THR A 295 -14.74 7.39 3.73
CA THR A 295 -13.82 8.51 3.92
C THR A 295 -12.38 7.98 3.99
N PRO A 296 -11.49 8.29 3.02
CA PRO A 296 -10.09 7.91 3.13
C PRO A 296 -9.37 8.78 4.17
N THR A 297 -8.29 8.25 4.77
CA THR A 297 -7.36 9.08 5.57
C THR A 297 -6.72 10.15 4.68
N LEU A 298 -6.54 11.35 5.22
CA LEU A 298 -5.78 12.41 4.54
C LEU A 298 -4.28 12.39 4.87
N ARG A 299 -3.83 11.51 5.77
CA ARG A 299 -2.39 11.31 5.99
C ARG A 299 -1.73 10.87 4.70
N ASN A 300 -0.61 11.51 4.36
CA ASN A 300 0.15 11.29 3.12
C ASN A 300 -0.61 11.55 1.82
N VAL A 301 -1.76 12.25 1.85
CA VAL A 301 -2.52 12.59 0.63
C VAL A 301 -1.67 13.36 -0.39
N GLY A 302 -0.66 14.10 0.06
CA GLY A 302 0.29 14.80 -0.81
C GLY A 302 1.17 13.90 -1.69
N LEU A 303 1.17 12.57 -1.48
CA LEU A 303 2.00 11.61 -2.21
C LEU A 303 1.19 10.58 -3.02
N THR A 304 -0.14 10.58 -2.93
CA THR A 304 -0.99 9.47 -3.39
C THR A 304 -1.92 9.88 -4.53
N ALA A 305 -1.45 10.78 -5.40
CA ALA A 305 -2.18 11.08 -6.63
C ALA A 305 -2.21 9.84 -7.56
N PRO A 306 -3.27 9.67 -8.37
CA PRO A 306 -4.48 10.48 -8.44
C PRO A 306 -5.50 10.17 -7.32
N TYR A 307 -6.55 10.98 -7.23
CA TYR A 307 -7.45 11.07 -6.07
C TYR A 307 -8.86 10.53 -6.34
N MET A 308 -9.57 10.28 -5.24
CA MET A 308 -10.89 9.62 -5.14
C MET A 308 -10.85 8.12 -5.42
N HIS A 309 -11.97 7.44 -5.17
CA HIS A 309 -12.08 5.97 -5.27
C HIS A 309 -11.72 5.42 -6.66
N ASN A 310 -11.83 6.23 -7.72
CA ASN A 310 -11.58 5.84 -9.11
C ASN A 310 -10.45 6.63 -9.77
N GLY A 311 -9.69 7.44 -9.02
CA GLY A 311 -8.52 8.16 -9.54
C GLY A 311 -8.83 9.22 -10.61
N VAL A 312 -10.07 9.71 -10.70
CA VAL A 312 -10.50 10.64 -11.75
C VAL A 312 -9.80 12.00 -11.67
N PHE A 313 -9.42 12.45 -10.46
CA PHE A 313 -8.73 13.72 -10.27
C PHE A 313 -7.21 13.50 -10.14
N LYS A 314 -6.42 14.13 -10.99
CA LYS A 314 -4.95 14.03 -11.00
C LYS A 314 -4.26 14.96 -9.99
N THR A 315 -4.94 16.03 -9.55
CA THR A 315 -4.37 17.03 -8.63
C THR A 315 -5.32 17.34 -7.47
N LEU A 316 -4.76 17.76 -6.31
CA LEU A 316 -5.57 18.28 -5.21
C LEU A 316 -6.36 19.52 -5.62
N LYS A 317 -5.87 20.29 -6.61
CA LYS A 317 -6.61 21.43 -7.16
C LYS A 317 -7.92 21.00 -7.84
N GLN A 318 -7.90 19.88 -8.55
CA GLN A 318 -9.12 19.30 -9.12
C GLN A 318 -10.06 18.78 -8.03
N VAL A 319 -9.53 18.24 -6.93
CA VAL A 319 -10.34 17.87 -5.75
C VAL A 319 -10.99 19.11 -5.12
N MET A 320 -10.26 20.21 -4.95
CA MET A 320 -10.83 21.46 -4.43
C MET A 320 -11.93 22.01 -5.33
N LYS A 321 -11.72 21.97 -6.65
CA LYS A 321 -12.74 22.37 -7.62
C LYS A 321 -13.99 21.48 -7.53
N PHE A 322 -13.82 20.18 -7.36
CA PHE A 322 -14.94 19.27 -7.14
C PHE A 322 -15.76 19.67 -5.90
N TYR A 323 -15.12 19.95 -4.76
CA TYR A 323 -15.82 20.41 -3.56
C TYR A 323 -16.48 21.79 -3.71
N ASP A 324 -15.98 22.65 -4.60
CA ASP A 324 -16.62 23.93 -4.95
C ASP A 324 -17.83 23.74 -5.91
N ASP A 325 -17.88 22.65 -6.67
CA ASP A 325 -18.90 22.41 -7.69
C ASP A 325 -19.98 21.39 -7.26
N ILE A 326 -19.97 20.90 -6.01
CA ILE A 326 -20.92 19.88 -5.50
C ILE A 326 -21.83 20.40 -4.38
N GLY A 327 -22.89 19.64 -4.11
CA GLY A 327 -23.92 19.96 -3.11
C GLY A 327 -25.22 20.33 -3.80
N GLU A 328 -26.36 20.19 -3.10
CA GLU A 328 -27.66 20.46 -3.70
C GLU A 328 -27.71 21.85 -4.38
N PRO A 329 -28.23 21.97 -5.62
CA PRO A 329 -28.91 20.96 -6.42
C PRO A 329 -28.01 20.20 -7.43
N ILE A 330 -26.68 20.20 -7.25
CA ILE A 330 -25.70 19.70 -8.22
C ILE A 330 -25.14 18.34 -7.81
N SER A 331 -25.25 17.36 -8.71
CA SER A 331 -24.52 16.09 -8.65
C SER A 331 -23.52 16.05 -9.82
N GLN A 332 -22.28 15.68 -9.54
CA GLN A 332 -21.22 15.59 -10.56
C GLN A 332 -21.18 14.21 -11.25
N ASN A 333 -21.95 13.24 -10.74
CA ASN A 333 -22.11 11.93 -11.35
C ASN A 333 -23.57 11.74 -11.80
N PRO A 334 -23.84 11.58 -13.11
CA PRO A 334 -25.21 11.46 -13.62
C PRO A 334 -25.96 10.23 -13.11
N HIS A 335 -25.25 9.23 -12.59
CA HIS A 335 -25.84 8.01 -12.01
C HIS A 335 -26.21 8.16 -10.52
N VAL A 336 -25.80 9.25 -9.88
CA VAL A 336 -26.06 9.54 -8.46
C VAL A 336 -27.15 10.62 -8.35
N PRO A 337 -28.37 10.28 -7.94
CA PRO A 337 -29.42 11.26 -7.68
C PRO A 337 -28.98 12.24 -6.58
N VAL A 338 -29.32 13.52 -6.74
CA VAL A 338 -28.98 14.57 -5.76
C VAL A 338 -29.50 14.22 -4.35
N GLN A 339 -30.65 13.56 -4.25
CA GLN A 339 -31.26 13.15 -2.99
C GLN A 339 -30.49 12.04 -2.26
N GLN A 340 -29.55 11.36 -2.95
CA GLN A 340 -28.68 10.36 -2.33
C GLN A 340 -27.39 10.97 -1.80
N LEU A 341 -27.07 12.23 -2.13
CA LEU A 341 -25.89 12.91 -1.62
C LEU A 341 -25.91 12.93 -0.09
N ASP A 342 -24.73 12.83 0.52
CA ASP A 342 -24.64 12.96 1.97
C ASP A 342 -25.11 14.35 2.41
N ALA A 343 -26.03 14.39 3.38
CA ALA A 343 -26.65 15.62 3.85
C ALA A 343 -25.66 16.61 4.50
N ASN A 344 -24.46 16.15 4.85
CA ASN A 344 -23.40 17.00 5.40
C ASN A 344 -22.51 17.63 4.33
N ILE A 345 -22.72 17.34 3.05
CA ILE A 345 -21.97 17.97 1.97
C ILE A 345 -22.29 19.46 1.94
N GLN A 346 -21.24 20.25 2.09
CA GLN A 346 -21.29 21.69 1.98
C GLN A 346 -20.35 22.15 0.88
N ARG A 347 -20.84 23.09 0.07
CA ARG A 347 -19.99 23.77 -0.89
C ARG A 347 -19.02 24.67 -0.13
N ILE A 348 -17.72 24.49 -0.35
CA ILE A 348 -16.67 25.25 0.36
C ILE A 348 -16.44 26.66 -0.23
N ALA A 349 -16.94 26.96 -1.43
CA ALA A 349 -16.94 28.29 -2.06
C ALA A 349 -15.60 29.08 -1.97
N LEU A 350 -14.46 28.37 -2.01
CA LEU A 350 -13.13 28.94 -1.82
C LEU A 350 -12.56 29.55 -3.09
N GLY A 351 -11.95 30.74 -2.98
CA GLY A 351 -11.14 31.34 -4.01
C GLY A 351 -9.79 30.64 -4.20
N THR A 352 -9.08 30.99 -5.28
CA THR A 352 -7.82 30.31 -5.66
C THR A 352 -6.78 30.31 -4.54
N ALA A 353 -6.60 31.45 -3.84
CA ALA A 353 -5.61 31.59 -2.78
C ALA A 353 -5.95 30.72 -1.55
N GLU A 354 -7.22 30.64 -1.18
CA GLU A 354 -7.69 29.83 -0.06
C GLU A 354 -7.55 28.33 -0.37
N GLN A 355 -7.87 27.93 -1.61
CA GLN A 355 -7.63 26.57 -2.08
C GLN A 355 -6.13 26.22 -1.99
N ASP A 356 -5.23 27.12 -2.39
CA ASP A 356 -3.79 26.87 -2.34
C ASP A 356 -3.28 26.80 -0.90
N GLN A 357 -3.86 27.57 0.03
CA GLN A 357 -3.59 27.46 1.46
C GLN A 357 -4.04 26.11 2.02
N LEU A 358 -5.26 25.68 1.72
CA LEU A 358 -5.79 24.39 2.14
C LEU A 358 -4.94 23.24 1.58
N ILE A 359 -4.58 23.28 0.29
CA ILE A 359 -3.66 22.31 -0.33
C ILE A 359 -2.30 22.31 0.37
N SER A 360 -1.75 23.48 0.71
CA SER A 360 -0.51 23.59 1.48
C SER A 360 -0.61 22.86 2.83
N PHE A 361 -1.75 23.00 3.53
CA PHE A 361 -2.03 22.24 4.74
C PHE A 361 -2.12 20.73 4.50
N LEU A 362 -2.78 20.27 3.44
CA LEU A 362 -2.82 18.84 3.10
C LEU A 362 -1.43 18.25 2.85
N HIS A 363 -0.52 19.01 2.23
CA HIS A 363 0.88 18.60 2.11
C HIS A 363 1.58 18.51 3.47
N ALA A 364 1.19 19.32 4.45
CA ALA A 364 1.71 19.24 5.82
C ALA A 364 1.30 17.96 6.58
N LEU A 365 0.36 17.18 6.04
CA LEU A 365 -0.04 15.85 6.55
C LEU A 365 0.85 14.72 5.99
N THR A 366 1.90 15.06 5.25
CA THR A 366 2.84 14.09 4.67
C THR A 366 3.98 13.79 5.62
N ASP A 367 4.14 12.51 5.95
CA ASP A 367 5.33 11.95 6.57
C ASP A 367 6.03 11.06 5.54
N SER A 368 7.23 11.47 5.14
CA SER A 368 8.02 10.75 4.14
C SER A 368 8.94 9.68 4.74
N ASN A 369 8.96 9.55 6.07
CA ASN A 369 9.78 8.61 6.82
C ASN A 369 9.01 7.32 7.13
N PHE A 370 8.93 6.44 6.14
CA PHE A 370 8.34 5.10 6.24
C PHE A 370 9.25 4.09 5.55
N ASP A 371 8.99 2.80 5.74
CA ASP A 371 9.75 1.73 5.08
C ASP A 371 9.69 1.89 3.55
N LYS A 372 10.86 1.99 2.92
CA LYS A 372 11.01 2.03 1.45
C LYS A 372 11.87 0.90 0.93
N TYR A 373 12.07 -0.13 1.75
CA TYR A 373 12.88 -1.28 1.40
C TYR A 373 12.30 -2.00 0.18
N ILE A 374 13.19 -2.27 -0.79
CA ILE A 374 12.92 -3.06 -1.99
C ILE A 374 13.89 -4.24 -1.96
N PRO A 375 13.41 -5.49 -1.79
CA PRO A 375 14.30 -6.63 -1.73
C PRO A 375 14.94 -6.90 -3.10
N THR A 376 16.17 -7.40 -3.08
CA THR A 376 16.90 -7.79 -4.29
C THR A 376 16.46 -9.16 -4.82
N ARG A 377 15.95 -10.03 -3.95
CA ARG A 377 15.37 -11.35 -4.24
C ARG A 377 14.19 -11.66 -3.32
N VAL A 378 13.33 -12.57 -3.74
CA VAL A 378 12.28 -13.17 -2.91
C VAL A 378 12.51 -14.68 -2.79
N PRO A 379 11.92 -15.36 -1.77
CA PRO A 379 12.15 -16.78 -1.53
C PRO A 379 11.82 -17.70 -2.72
N SER A 380 10.84 -17.35 -3.56
CA SER A 380 10.53 -18.12 -4.77
C SER A 380 11.60 -18.05 -5.87
N GLY A 381 12.53 -17.10 -5.77
CA GLY A 381 13.50 -16.79 -6.83
C GLY A 381 12.91 -15.99 -8.01
N LEU A 382 11.64 -15.61 -7.96
CA LEU A 382 11.01 -14.74 -8.95
C LEU A 382 11.51 -13.29 -8.80
N ASN A 383 11.17 -12.43 -9.76
CA ASN A 383 11.47 -11.01 -9.66
C ASN A 383 10.63 -10.38 -8.53
N PRO A 384 11.25 -9.71 -7.54
CA PRO A 384 10.52 -8.95 -6.54
C PRO A 384 9.57 -7.94 -7.19
N GLY A 385 8.31 -7.94 -6.76
CA GLY A 385 7.25 -7.09 -7.31
C GLY A 385 6.66 -7.59 -8.63
N GLY A 386 7.06 -8.77 -9.11
CA GLY A 386 6.58 -9.34 -10.37
C GLY A 386 7.12 -8.61 -11.59
N SER A 387 6.22 -8.30 -12.52
CA SER A 387 6.52 -7.70 -13.82
C SER A 387 6.62 -6.17 -13.77
N ILE A 388 7.21 -5.60 -12.72
CA ILE A 388 7.39 -4.14 -12.54
C ILE A 388 8.81 -3.65 -12.87
N ARG A 389 9.61 -4.45 -13.57
CA ARG A 389 10.95 -4.05 -14.01
C ARG A 389 10.95 -3.40 -15.38
#